data_AF-A0A7S1FXE6-F1
#
_entry.id   AF-A0A7S1FXE6-F1
#
_cell.length_a   1.000
_cell.length_b   1.000
_cell.length_c   1.000
_cell.angle_alpha   90.00
_cell.angle_beta   90.00
_cell.angle_gamma   90.00
#
_symmetry.space_group_name_H-M   'P 1'
#
loop_
_entity.id
_entity.type
_entity.pdbx_description
1 polymer ?
#
loop_
_entity_poly.entity_id
_entity_poly.type
_entity_poly.pdbx_seq_one_letter_code
_entity_poly.pdbx_strand_id
1 'polypeptide(L)'
;MVQCGDPTGTGRGGESVYGGTFEDELTRNLKHTGAGIVSMANSGPNTNGSQFFVTLKPTPFLDGKHTIFGRIYTGMGVIQKIGMVATDESDRPRNPVTLYKATPYEGPPDDLDNQNTLAVKQ
;
A
#
# COMPACT_ATOMS: atom_id res chain seq x y z
N MET A 1 -1.11 -0.93 9.80
CA MET A 1 -0.84 -0.73 8.36
C MET A 1 -1.72 0.43 7.90
N VAL A 2 -1.46 1.01 6.74
CA VAL A 2 -2.35 2.01 6.12
C VAL A 2 -2.82 1.46 4.79
N GLN A 3 -4.12 1.50 4.51
CA GLN A 3 -4.74 0.93 3.31
C GLN A 3 -5.36 2.03 2.45
N CYS A 4 -5.25 1.90 1.13
CA CYS A 4 -5.80 2.82 0.14
C CYS A 4 -6.09 2.08 -1.18
N GLY A 5 -6.35 2.82 -2.25
CA GLY A 5 -6.56 2.26 -3.60
C GLY A 5 -8.00 1.86 -3.91
N ASP A 6 -8.99 2.32 -3.13
CA ASP A 6 -10.41 2.22 -3.47
C ASP A 6 -10.92 3.59 -3.97
N PRO A 7 -11.20 3.76 -5.28
CA PRO A 7 -11.71 5.01 -5.84
C PRO A 7 -13.07 5.44 -5.28
N THR A 8 -13.85 4.50 -4.73
CA THR A 8 -15.15 4.78 -4.13
C THR A 8 -15.05 5.27 -2.69
N GLY A 9 -13.89 5.07 -2.03
CA GLY A 9 -13.69 5.39 -0.62
C GLY A 9 -14.49 4.51 0.36
N THR A 10 -15.11 3.43 -0.11
CA THR A 10 -15.95 2.56 0.75
C THR A 10 -15.16 1.49 1.48
N GLY A 11 -13.93 1.20 1.04
CA GLY A 11 -13.11 0.07 1.47
C GLY A 11 -13.49 -1.25 0.80
N ARG A 12 -14.47 -1.25 -0.12
CA ARG A 12 -14.98 -2.44 -0.80
C ARG A 12 -14.93 -2.34 -2.32
N GLY A 13 -14.64 -1.16 -2.86
CA GLY A 13 -14.54 -0.93 -4.29
C GLY A 13 -13.12 -1.09 -4.82
N GLY A 14 -12.94 -0.71 -6.08
CA GLY A 14 -11.67 -0.85 -6.78
C GLY A 14 -11.63 -2.09 -7.67
N GLU A 15 -11.01 -1.93 -8.84
CA GLU A 15 -10.94 -2.94 -9.88
C GLU A 15 -9.53 -2.92 -10.49
N SER A 16 -9.05 -4.08 -10.94
CA SER A 16 -7.78 -4.12 -11.66
C SER A 16 -7.93 -3.54 -13.07
N VAL A 17 -6.79 -3.25 -13.71
CA VAL A 17 -6.75 -2.83 -15.12
C VAL A 17 -7.28 -3.91 -16.07
N TYR A 18 -7.45 -5.15 -15.61
CA TYR A 18 -7.92 -6.29 -16.40
C TYR A 18 -9.45 -6.45 -16.43
N GLY A 19 -10.21 -5.56 -15.77
CA GLY A 19 -11.68 -5.64 -15.73
C GLY A 19 -12.22 -6.65 -14.72
N GLY A 20 -11.56 -6.77 -13.56
CA GLY A 20 -11.96 -7.66 -12.47
C GLY A 20 -10.87 -7.79 -11.41
N THR A 21 -10.76 -8.98 -10.80
CA THR A 21 -9.65 -9.32 -9.91
C THR A 21 -8.57 -10.12 -10.63
N PHE A 22 -7.36 -10.16 -10.06
CA PHE A 22 -6.24 -10.97 -10.56
C PHE A 22 -5.60 -11.82 -9.46
N GLU A 23 -4.75 -12.75 -9.90
CA GLU A 23 -4.11 -13.78 -9.08
C GLU A 23 -3.07 -13.23 -8.08
N ASP A 24 -2.80 -14.01 -7.03
CA ASP A 24 -1.74 -13.70 -6.08
C ASP A 24 -0.36 -14.13 -6.62
N GLU A 25 0.65 -13.27 -6.49
CA GLU A 25 2.03 -13.54 -6.90
C GLU A 25 2.90 -13.82 -5.66
N LEU A 26 2.64 -14.96 -5.01
CA LEU A 26 3.26 -15.30 -3.73
C LEU A 26 4.62 -15.99 -3.90
N THR A 27 5.63 -15.50 -3.18
CA THR A 27 6.96 -16.11 -3.13
C THR A 27 7.44 -16.27 -1.69
N ARG A 28 8.15 -17.37 -1.40
CA ARG A 28 8.68 -17.67 -0.05
C ARG A 28 9.75 -16.67 0.41
N ASN A 29 10.34 -15.92 -0.53
CA ASN A 29 11.43 -15.00 -0.28
C ASN A 29 10.93 -13.63 0.19
N LEU A 30 9.71 -13.25 -0.16
CA LEU A 30 9.12 -11.98 0.26
C LEU A 30 8.27 -12.20 1.51
N LYS A 31 8.56 -11.41 2.55
CA LYS A 31 7.90 -11.51 3.86
C LYS A 31 7.67 -10.12 4.43
N HIS A 32 6.61 -9.97 5.21
CA HIS A 32 6.23 -8.74 5.89
C HIS A 32 7.06 -8.53 7.17
N THR A 33 8.39 -8.55 7.05
CA THR A 33 9.35 -8.53 8.18
C THR A 33 9.62 -7.15 8.77
N GLY A 34 9.08 -6.09 8.17
CA GLY A 34 9.34 -4.71 8.59
C GLY A 34 8.28 -3.73 8.14
N ALA A 35 8.50 -2.46 8.49
CA ALA A 35 7.70 -1.34 8.01
C ALA A 35 8.08 -0.95 6.57
N GLY A 36 7.14 -0.34 5.86
CA GLY A 36 7.30 0.17 4.50
C GLY A 36 7.12 -0.88 3.41
N ILE A 37 6.61 -2.07 3.71
CA ILE A 37 6.32 -3.09 2.69
C ILE A 37 4.98 -2.76 2.05
N VAL A 38 4.93 -2.76 0.72
CA VAL A 38 3.73 -2.46 -0.08
C VAL A 38 3.16 -3.75 -0.64
N SER A 39 1.89 -4.00 -0.33
CA SER A 39 1.22 -5.26 -0.66
C SER A 39 -0.22 -5.05 -1.10
N MET A 40 -0.74 -5.97 -1.91
CA MET A 40 -2.13 -5.95 -2.37
C MET A 40 -3.10 -6.29 -1.24
N ALA A 41 -4.20 -5.52 -1.13
CA ALA A 41 -5.35 -5.91 -0.34
C ALA A 41 -6.27 -6.80 -1.19
N ASN A 42 -6.81 -7.85 -0.58
CA ASN A 42 -7.68 -8.82 -1.25
C ASN A 42 -8.80 -9.28 -0.30
N SER A 43 -9.80 -9.98 -0.84
CA SER A 43 -10.93 -10.57 -0.09
C SER A 43 -10.85 -12.10 -0.02
N GLY A 44 -9.66 -12.65 -0.20
CA GLY A 44 -9.40 -14.08 -0.35
C GLY A 44 -8.39 -14.37 -1.47
N PRO A 45 -8.00 -15.65 -1.66
CA PRO A 45 -7.01 -16.02 -2.67
C PRO A 45 -7.40 -15.54 -4.07
N ASN A 46 -6.45 -14.97 -4.80
CA ASN A 46 -6.59 -14.51 -6.19
C ASN A 46 -7.70 -13.45 -6.40
N THR A 47 -7.88 -12.56 -5.42
CA THR A 47 -8.88 -11.48 -5.50
C THR A 47 -8.25 -10.08 -5.44
N ASN A 48 -7.07 -9.91 -6.04
CA ASN A 48 -6.39 -8.63 -6.07
C ASN A 48 -7.12 -7.66 -7.01
N GLY A 49 -7.44 -6.45 -6.53
CA GLY A 49 -8.08 -5.39 -7.31
C GLY A 49 -7.14 -4.20 -7.48
N SER A 50 -7.60 -3.00 -7.10
CA SER A 50 -6.75 -1.80 -7.04
C SER A 50 -6.29 -1.42 -5.64
N GLN A 51 -6.86 -2.05 -4.61
CA GLN A 51 -6.54 -1.73 -3.21
C GLN A 51 -5.19 -2.30 -2.80
N PHE A 52 -4.42 -1.50 -2.07
CA PHE A 52 -3.12 -1.88 -1.53
C PHE A 52 -2.91 -1.28 -0.15
N PHE A 53 -1.94 -1.81 0.60
CA PHE A 53 -1.57 -1.29 1.91
C PHE A 53 -0.07 -1.18 2.08
N VAL A 54 0.34 -0.34 3.03
CA VAL A 54 1.73 -0.21 3.47
C VAL A 54 1.85 -0.62 4.94
N THR A 55 2.81 -1.50 5.25
CA THR A 55 3.06 -1.94 6.62
C THR A 55 3.69 -0.82 7.46
N LEU A 56 3.25 -0.68 8.71
CA LEU A 56 3.85 0.27 9.68
C LEU A 56 4.79 -0.42 10.67
N LYS A 57 4.74 -1.75 10.72
CA LYS A 57 5.50 -2.64 11.61
C LYS A 57 5.54 -4.04 10.99
N PRO A 58 6.37 -4.97 11.48
CA PRO A 58 6.33 -6.37 11.03
C PRO A 58 4.93 -6.98 11.19
N THR A 59 4.45 -7.67 10.15
CA THR A 59 3.12 -8.30 10.08
C THR A 59 3.18 -9.71 9.47
N PRO A 60 3.88 -10.66 10.10
CA PRO A 60 4.13 -12.00 9.53
C PRO A 60 2.85 -12.82 9.27
N PHE A 61 1.73 -12.47 9.92
CA PHE A 61 0.43 -13.11 9.70
C PHE A 61 -0.18 -12.86 8.31
N LEU A 62 0.40 -11.92 7.54
CA LEU A 62 0.05 -11.60 6.15
C LEU A 62 0.91 -12.38 5.13
N ASP A 63 1.98 -13.04 5.57
CA ASP A 63 2.88 -13.79 4.69
C ASP A 63 2.15 -14.93 3.99
N GLY A 64 2.35 -15.04 2.68
CA GLY A 64 1.67 -16.04 1.85
C GLY A 64 0.16 -15.81 1.69
N LYS A 65 -0.36 -14.63 2.03
CA LYS A 65 -1.77 -14.25 1.84
C LYS A 65 -1.96 -12.99 0.99
N HIS A 66 -0.97 -12.11 0.99
CA HIS A 66 -0.99 -10.85 0.25
C HIS A 66 0.26 -10.74 -0.61
N THR A 67 0.06 -10.46 -1.90
CA THR A 67 1.15 -10.20 -2.85
C THR A 67 1.95 -8.99 -2.42
N ILE A 68 3.26 -9.17 -2.18
CA ILE A 68 4.21 -8.07 -1.95
C ILE A 68 4.75 -7.66 -3.32
N PHE A 69 4.55 -6.40 -3.71
CA PHE A 69 4.99 -5.90 -5.02
C PHE A 69 5.92 -4.68 -4.92
N GLY A 70 6.30 -4.28 -3.71
CA GLY A 70 7.31 -3.27 -3.54
C GLY A 70 7.57 -2.88 -2.09
N ARG A 71 8.44 -1.89 -1.93
CA ARG A 71 8.79 -1.30 -0.64
C ARG A 71 8.94 0.21 -0.78
N ILE A 72 8.54 0.95 0.25
CA ILE A 72 8.82 2.38 0.38
C ILE A 72 10.33 2.59 0.35
N TYR A 73 10.78 3.39 -0.61
CA TYR A 73 12.17 3.77 -0.79
C TYR A 73 12.50 5.02 0.04
N THR A 74 11.74 6.10 -0.16
CA THR A 74 11.81 7.33 0.64
C THR A 74 10.40 7.78 1.05
N GLY A 75 10.29 8.67 2.04
CA GLY A 75 9.00 9.19 2.52
C GLY A 75 8.33 8.34 3.60
N MET A 76 9.05 7.41 4.24
CA MET A 76 8.49 6.57 5.32
C MET A 76 7.98 7.40 6.50
N GLY A 77 8.59 8.55 6.78
CA GLY A 77 8.11 9.49 7.81
C GLY A 77 6.70 10.04 7.51
N VAL A 78 6.35 10.21 6.23
CA VAL A 78 4.98 10.59 5.82
C VAL A 78 4.01 9.44 6.08
N ILE A 79 4.37 8.22 5.70
CA ILE A 79 3.55 7.02 5.96
C ILE A 79 3.30 6.81 7.45
N GLN A 80 4.31 7.02 8.30
CA GLN A 80 4.16 6.94 9.75
C GLN A 80 3.19 8.00 10.28
N LYS A 81 3.28 9.24 9.78
CA LYS A 81 2.33 10.31 10.14
C LYS A 81 0.90 9.98 9.73
N ILE A 82 0.70 9.42 8.54
CA ILE A 82 -0.62 8.93 8.09
C ILE A 82 -1.14 7.87 9.06
N GLY A 83 -0.28 6.94 9.49
CA GLY A 83 -0.62 5.90 10.46
C GLY A 83 -0.93 6.39 11.88
N MET A 84 -0.67 7.67 12.20
CA MET A 84 -0.98 8.29 13.49
C MET A 84 -2.26 9.15 13.46
N VAL A 85 -2.90 9.31 12.29
CA VAL A 85 -4.14 10.08 12.17
C VAL A 85 -5.25 9.39 12.95
N ALA A 86 -6.04 10.18 13.69
CA ALA A 86 -7.17 9.66 14.46
C ALA A 86 -8.23 9.03 13.55
N THR A 87 -8.65 7.81 13.88
CA THR A 87 -9.67 7.06 13.16
C THR A 87 -11.02 7.05 13.89
N ASP A 88 -12.07 6.66 13.18
CA ASP A 88 -13.36 6.29 13.74
C ASP A 88 -13.40 4.80 14.12
N GLU A 89 -14.56 4.31 14.53
CA GLU A 89 -14.78 2.92 14.95
C GLU A 89 -14.64 1.90 13.79
N SER A 90 -14.62 2.37 12.55
CA SER A 90 -14.41 1.55 11.34
C SER A 90 -12.98 1.66 10.80
N ASP A 91 -12.03 2.12 11.61
CA ASP A 91 -10.64 2.39 11.25
C ASP A 91 -10.48 3.40 10.10
N ARG A 92 -11.49 4.23 9.82
CA ARG A 92 -11.41 5.29 8.80
C ARG A 92 -10.87 6.58 9.41
N PRO A 93 -9.91 7.28 8.76
CA PRO A 93 -9.42 8.56 9.24
C PRO A 93 -10.56 9.57 9.39
N ARG A 94 -10.69 10.20 10.57
CA ARG A 94 -11.71 11.24 10.82
C ARG A 94 -11.52 12.46 9.91
N ASN A 95 -10.27 12.78 9.65
CA ASN A 95 -9.86 13.74 8.63
C ASN A 95 -9.33 12.93 7.44
N PRO A 96 -10.00 12.95 6.27
CA PRO A 96 -9.59 12.15 5.13
C PRO A 96 -8.13 12.42 4.71
N VAL A 97 -7.38 11.36 4.49
CA VAL A 97 -6.04 11.42 3.88
C VAL A 97 -6.16 10.96 2.43
N THR A 98 -5.89 11.85 1.48
CA THR A 98 -6.18 11.61 0.06
C THR A 98 -4.90 11.59 -0.78
N LEU A 99 -4.81 10.63 -1.70
CA LEU A 99 -3.77 10.61 -2.73
C LEU A 99 -4.20 11.51 -3.89
N TYR A 100 -3.55 12.65 -4.06
CA TYR A 100 -3.89 13.62 -5.11
C TYR A 100 -3.29 13.27 -6.47
N LYS A 101 -2.07 12.74 -6.48
CA LYS A 101 -1.32 12.45 -7.70
C LYS A 101 -0.36 11.30 -7.45
N ALA A 102 -0.25 10.41 -8.44
CA ALA A 102 0.81 9.44 -8.55
C ALA A 102 1.55 9.70 -9.87
N THR A 103 2.87 9.53 -9.89
CA THR A 103 3.67 9.72 -11.10
C THR A 103 4.74 8.64 -11.13
N PRO A 104 4.82 7.85 -12.22
CA PRO A 104 5.94 6.94 -12.42
C PRO A 104 7.25 7.73 -12.35
N TYR A 105 8.19 7.25 -11.55
CA TYR A 105 9.49 7.89 -11.40
C TYR A 105 10.57 6.96 -11.95
N GLU A 106 11.32 7.46 -12.93
CA GLU A 106 12.35 6.70 -13.67
C GLU A 106 13.76 7.25 -13.46
N GLY A 107 13.94 8.20 -12.53
CA GLY A 107 15.24 8.82 -12.24
C GLY A 107 16.09 8.05 -11.22
N PRO A 108 17.34 8.49 -10.99
CA PRO A 108 18.19 7.89 -9.97
C PRO A 108 17.59 8.11 -8.57
N PRO A 109 17.74 7.15 -7.64
CA PRO A 109 17.04 7.21 -6.36
C PRO A 109 17.34 8.45 -5.50
N ASP A 110 18.52 9.03 -5.67
CA ASP A 110 19.04 10.14 -4.85
C ASP A 110 18.31 11.48 -5.08
N ASP A 111 17.56 11.63 -6.18
CA ASP A 111 16.85 12.87 -6.51
C ASP A 111 15.49 13.00 -5.79
N LEU A 112 15.03 11.95 -5.09
CA LEU A 112 13.68 11.88 -4.52
C LEU A 112 13.53 12.56 -3.16
N ASP A 113 14.61 12.74 -2.40
CA ASP A 113 14.56 13.23 -1.02
C ASP A 113 14.16 14.71 -0.91
N ASN A 114 14.20 15.47 -2.01
CA ASN A 114 13.92 16.91 -2.03
C ASN A 114 12.45 17.29 -2.34
N GLN A 115 11.54 16.32 -2.57
CA GLN A 115 10.23 16.63 -3.18
C GLN A 115 8.97 16.24 -2.38
N ASN A 116 9.06 15.88 -1.09
CA ASN A 116 7.90 15.31 -0.36
C ASN A 116 7.27 14.11 -1.10
N THR A 117 8.07 13.41 -1.90
CA THR A 117 7.61 12.32 -2.76
C THR A 117 7.70 10.99 -2.00
N LEU A 118 6.62 10.21 -2.03
CA LEU A 118 6.67 8.81 -1.63
C LEU A 118 7.05 7.99 -2.86
N ALA A 119 8.20 7.31 -2.81
CA ALA A 119 8.61 6.40 -3.88
C ALA A 119 8.49 4.95 -3.41
N VAL A 120 7.95 4.10 -4.27
CA VAL A 120 7.90 2.66 -4.07
C VAL A 120 8.89 2.03 -5.04
N LYS A 121 9.82 1.24 -4.51
CA LYS A 121 10.70 0.40 -5.31
C LYS A 121 10.00 -0.94 -5.53
N GLN A 122 9.84 -1.33 -6.80
CA GLN A 122 9.41 -2.67 -7.19
C GLN A 122 10.47 -3.72 -6.81
#